data_AF-A0A8X6U1F3-F1
#
_entry.id   AF-A0A8X6U1F3-F1
#
_cell.length_a   1.000
_cell.length_b   1.000
_cell.length_c   1.000
_cell.angle_alpha   90.00
_cell.angle_beta   90.00
_cell.angle_gamma   90.00
#
_symmetry.space_group_name_H-M   'P 1'
#
loop_
_entity.id
_entity.type
_entity.pdbx_description
1 polymer ?
#
loop_
_entity_poly.entity_id
_entity_poly.type
_entity_poly.pdbx_seq_one_letter_code
_entity_poly.pdbx_strand_id
1 'polypeptide(L)'
;MLNSPMLRRLDLTTILDNTRYHSLLSEFPNTTHPTLNPIPVKHPTCYSIITKGPPVFGKPRSLRLEKLKTVKSEFDSLIDQSIIRPSKKLPP
;
A
#
# COMPACT_ATOMS: atom_id res chain seq x y z
N MET A 1 42.31 -1.98 18.48
CA MET A 1 41.32 -2.35 19.51
C MET A 1 40.33 -1.21 19.69
N LEU A 2 39.18 -1.28 19.01
CA LEU A 2 37.84 -1.06 19.57
C LEU A 2 36.87 -1.27 18.40
N ASN A 3 36.32 -2.47 18.27
CA ASN A 3 35.21 -2.71 17.35
C ASN A 3 33.96 -2.17 18.03
N SER A 4 33.53 -0.96 17.64
CA SER A 4 32.27 -0.39 18.08
C SER A 4 31.13 -1.37 17.73
N PRO A 5 30.35 -1.88 18.68
CA PRO A 5 29.20 -2.70 18.36
C PRO A 5 28.18 -1.79 17.69
N MET A 6 27.90 -2.08 16.42
CA MET A 6 26.93 -1.40 15.61
C MET A 6 25.61 -1.28 16.39
N LEU A 7 25.14 -0.04 16.57
CA LEU A 7 23.85 0.27 17.16
C LEU A 7 22.79 -0.62 16.48
N ARG A 8 22.25 -1.58 17.24
CA ARG A 8 21.13 -2.40 16.80
C ARG A 8 19.94 -1.45 16.62
N ARG A 9 19.63 -1.15 15.37
CA ARG A 9 18.38 -0.50 14.98
C ARG A 9 17.25 -1.40 15.48
N LEU A 10 16.51 -0.98 16.52
CA LEU A 10 15.30 -1.67 16.97
C LEU A 10 14.19 -1.38 15.96
N ASP A 11 14.31 -1.96 14.78
CA ASP A 11 13.13 -2.15 13.94
C ASP A 11 12.36 -3.33 14.52
N LEU A 12 11.03 -3.23 14.57
CA LEU A 12 10.17 -4.35 14.91
C LEU A 12 10.31 -5.41 13.80
N THR A 13 11.25 -6.34 13.94
CA THR A 13 11.36 -7.49 13.05
C THR A 13 10.41 -8.58 13.55
N THR A 14 9.61 -9.13 12.65
CA THR A 14 8.62 -10.16 12.98
C THR A 14 9.27 -11.43 13.53
N ILE A 15 10.55 -11.65 13.24
CA ILE A 15 11.32 -12.86 13.59
C ILE A 15 12.77 -12.47 13.96
N LEU A 16 13.30 -13.10 15.00
CA LEU A 16 14.68 -12.93 15.47
C LEU A 16 15.71 -13.35 14.39
N ASP A 17 16.70 -12.50 14.16
CA ASP A 17 17.67 -12.59 13.05
C ASP A 17 18.53 -13.86 13.00
N ASN A 18 18.52 -14.70 14.05
CA ASN A 18 19.33 -15.91 14.16
C ASN A 18 18.51 -17.22 14.11
N THR A 19 17.35 -17.19 13.45
CA THR A 19 16.50 -18.38 13.30
C THR A 19 16.52 -18.88 11.86
N ARG A 20 16.29 -20.19 11.67
CA ARG A 20 16.15 -20.80 10.33
C ARG A 20 15.07 -20.13 9.47
N TYR A 21 14.06 -19.54 10.11
CA TYR A 21 13.00 -18.82 9.43
C TYR A 21 13.44 -17.46 8.90
N HIS A 22 14.36 -16.78 9.60
CA HIS A 22 14.93 -15.52 9.13
C HIS A 22 15.69 -15.68 7.82
N SER A 23 16.50 -16.74 7.70
CA SER A 23 17.21 -17.04 6.44
C SER A 23 16.24 -17.36 5.30
N LEU A 24 15.17 -18.11 5.59
CA LEU A 24 14.15 -18.46 4.60
C LEU A 24 13.36 -17.23 4.12
N LEU A 25 12.97 -16.34 5.02
CA LEU A 25 12.22 -15.14 4.65
C LEU A 25 13.10 -14.10 3.96
N SER A 26 14.39 -14.05 4.28
CA SER A 26 15.37 -13.23 3.56
C SER A 26 15.57 -13.69 2.12
N GLU A 27 15.37 -14.98 1.83
CA GLU A 27 15.39 -15.52 0.46
C GLU A 27 14.15 -15.08 -0.34
N PHE A 28 13.01 -14.87 0.33
CA PHE A 28 11.75 -14.46 -0.29
C PHE A 28 11.21 -13.15 0.30
N PRO A 29 11.92 -12.02 0.14
CA PRO A 29 11.56 -10.74 0.77
C PRO A 29 10.18 -10.22 0.32
N ASN A 30 9.74 -10.60 -0.89
CA ASN A 30 8.41 -10.27 -1.42
C ASN A 30 7.25 -10.91 -0.63
N THR A 31 7.53 -11.92 0.20
CA THR A 31 6.51 -12.62 1.01
C THR A 31 6.24 -11.90 2.32
N THR A 32 7.27 -11.35 2.95
CA THR A 32 7.17 -10.58 4.21
C THR A 32 6.89 -9.11 3.99
N HIS A 33 7.36 -8.56 2.88
CA HIS A 33 7.04 -7.23 2.43
C HIS A 33 6.10 -7.36 1.23
N PRO A 34 4.78 -7.40 1.45
CA PRO A 34 3.85 -7.19 0.35
C PRO A 34 4.18 -5.81 -0.21
N THR A 35 4.88 -5.77 -1.34
CA THR A 35 5.05 -4.55 -2.08
C THR A 35 3.64 -4.09 -2.43
N LEU A 36 3.21 -2.95 -1.89
CA LEU A 36 1.95 -2.31 -2.27
C LEU A 36 1.95 -1.92 -3.76
N ASN A 37 3.14 -1.94 -4.38
CA ASN A 37 3.30 -1.86 -5.81
C ASN A 37 2.48 -2.98 -6.47
N PRO A 38 1.51 -2.65 -7.33
CA PRO A 38 0.78 -3.65 -8.09
C PRO A 38 1.80 -4.39 -8.97
N ILE A 39 2.13 -5.61 -8.59
CA ILE A 39 2.88 -6.53 -9.45
C ILE A 39 2.03 -6.63 -10.73
N PRO A 40 2.58 -6.35 -11.92
CA PRO A 40 1.84 -6.50 -13.16
C PRO A 40 1.29 -7.93 -13.20
N VAL A 41 -0.04 -8.03 -13.19
CA VAL A 41 -0.77 -9.29 -13.15
C VAL A 41 -0.30 -10.11 -14.35
N LYS A 42 0.44 -11.20 -14.10
CA LYS A 42 1.05 -12.02 -15.16
C LYS A 42 0.02 -12.72 -16.06
N HIS A 43 -1.25 -12.71 -15.67
CA HIS A 43 -2.34 -13.44 -16.30
C HIS A 43 -3.41 -12.46 -16.82
N PRO A 44 -4.07 -12.76 -17.96
CA PRO A 44 -5.03 -11.86 -18.61
C PRO A 44 -6.39 -11.78 -17.90
N THR A 45 -6.51 -12.27 -16.66
CA THR A 45 -7.77 -12.32 -15.93
C THR A 45 -8.13 -10.93 -15.42
N CYS A 46 -9.15 -10.33 -16.02
CA CYS A 46 -9.72 -9.05 -15.59
C CYS A 46 -10.99 -9.30 -14.76
N TYR A 47 -11.05 -8.74 -13.56
CA TYR A 47 -12.29 -8.69 -12.79
C TYR A 47 -13.17 -7.55 -13.30
N SER A 48 -14.46 -7.82 -13.54
CA SER A 48 -15.44 -6.80 -13.90
C SER A 48 -16.63 -6.84 -12.95
N ILE A 49 -17.11 -5.66 -12.55
CA ILE A 49 -18.35 -5.51 -11.78
C ILE A 49 -19.45 -5.20 -12.78
N ILE A 50 -20.45 -6.09 -12.90
CA ILE A 50 -21.60 -5.88 -13.78
C ILE A 50 -22.61 -5.01 -13.06
N THR A 51 -22.78 -3.76 -13.51
CA THR A 51 -23.79 -2.84 -12.99
C THR A 51 -25.02 -2.80 -13.89
N LYS A 52 -26.20 -2.52 -13.31
CA LYS A 52 -27.46 -2.31 -14.03
C LYS A 52 -27.94 -0.87 -13.81
N GLY A 53 -28.52 -0.27 -14.84
CA GLY A 53 -29.05 1.11 -14.76
C GLY A 53 -27.98 2.20 -14.98
N PRO A 54 -28.38 3.47 -14.97
CA PRO A 54 -27.49 4.61 -15.22
C PRO A 54 -26.54 4.87 -14.03
N PRO A 55 -25.36 5.48 -14.27
CA PRO A 55 -24.48 5.94 -13.21
C PRO A 55 -25.17 6.95 -12.31
N VAL A 56 -25.06 6.76 -10.99
CA VAL A 56 -25.61 7.69 -10.00
C VAL A 56 -24.48 8.53 -9.40
N PHE A 57 -24.64 9.85 -9.41
CA PHE A 57 -23.73 10.78 -8.76
C PHE A 57 -24.29 11.23 -7.41
N GLY A 58 -23.49 11.11 -6.35
CA GLY A 58 -23.79 11.65 -5.02
C GLY A 58 -22.87 12.83 -4.70
N LYS A 59 -23.44 13.93 -4.17
CA LYS A 59 -22.65 15.09 -3.75
C LYS A 59 -21.67 14.70 -2.63
N PRO A 60 -20.36 15.01 -2.75
CA PRO A 60 -19.40 14.75 -1.69
C PRO A 60 -19.78 15.45 -0.38
N ARG A 61 -19.64 14.75 0.75
CA ARG A 61 -19.84 15.34 2.08
C ARG A 61 -18.60 16.12 2.50
N SER A 62 -18.79 17.33 3.01
CA SER A 62 -17.69 18.14 3.53
C SER A 62 -17.04 17.49 4.76
N LEU A 63 -15.72 17.58 4.84
CA LEU A 63 -14.91 17.13 5.97
C LEU A 63 -14.41 18.34 6.77
N ARG A 64 -14.22 18.17 8.09
CA ARG A 64 -13.51 19.16 8.90
C ARG A 64 -12.05 19.28 8.43
N LEU A 65 -11.47 20.47 8.59
CA LEU A 65 -10.13 20.79 8.06
C LEU A 65 -9.04 19.82 8.55
N GLU A 66 -9.07 19.44 9.83
CA GLU A 66 -8.13 18.48 10.42
C GLU A 66 -8.18 17.13 9.69
N LYS A 67 -9.38 16.57 9.52
CA LYS A 67 -9.59 15.30 8.82
C LYS A 67 -9.22 15.40 7.35
N LEU A 68 -9.51 16.54 6.71
CA LEU A 68 -9.17 16.78 5.31
C LEU A 68 -7.66 16.71 5.07
N LYS A 69 -6.84 17.28 5.97
CA LYS A 69 -5.37 17.22 5.88
C LYS A 69 -4.86 15.80 5.97
N THR A 70 -5.31 15.05 6.97
CA THR A 70 -4.91 13.64 7.17
C THR A 70 -5.32 12.78 5.97
N VAL A 71 -6.56 12.92 5.51
CA VAL A 71 -7.08 12.14 4.38
C VAL A 71 -6.30 12.45 3.11
N LYS A 72 -5.99 13.72 2.80
CA LYS A 72 -5.18 14.06 1.63
C LYS A 72 -3.81 13.37 1.63
N SER A 73 -3.09 13.41 2.75
CA SER A 73 -1.79 12.74 2.88
C SER A 73 -1.88 11.23 2.65
N GLU A 74 -2.97 10.60 3.12
CA GLU A 74 -3.19 9.17 2.88
C GLU A 74 -3.47 8.88 1.41
N PHE A 75 -4.31 9.70 0.76
CA PHE A 75 -4.57 9.57 -0.67
C PHE A 75 -3.31 9.75 -1.52
N ASP A 76 -2.44 10.70 -1.17
CA ASP A 76 -1.15 10.88 -1.85
C ASP A 76 -0.27 9.63 -1.71
N SER A 77 -0.17 9.07 -0.50
CA SER A 77 0.54 7.80 -0.23
C SER A 77 -0.03 6.63 -1.06
N LEU A 78 -1.35 6.52 -1.17
CA LEU A 78 -2.01 5.47 -1.95
C LEU A 78 -1.78 5.62 -3.47
N ILE A 79 -1.64 6.86 -3.95
CA ILE A 79 -1.28 7.16 -5.35
C ILE A 79 0.18 6.78 -5.59
N ASP A 80 1.10 7.15 -4.68
CA ASP A 80 2.52 6.80 -4.78
C ASP A 80 2.73 5.29 -4.79
N GLN A 81 1.94 4.56 -4.01
CA GLN A 81 1.90 3.09 -3.98
C GLN A 81 1.19 2.47 -5.20
N SER A 82 0.62 3.28 -6.10
CA SER A 82 -0.12 2.85 -7.29
C SER A 82 -1.35 1.95 -7.00
N ILE A 83 -1.91 2.05 -5.79
CA ILE A 83 -3.14 1.32 -5.39
C ILE A 83 -4.37 1.99 -5.99
N ILE A 84 -4.39 3.32 -5.98
CA ILE A 84 -5.46 4.13 -6.56
C ILE A 84 -4.93 4.97 -7.72
N ARG A 85 -5.83 5.38 -8.61
CA ARG A 85 -5.52 6.27 -9.72
C ARG A 85 -6.63 7.31 -9.92
N PRO A 86 -6.29 8.55 -10.32
CA PRO A 86 -7.29 9.53 -10.74
C PRO A 86 -8.15 8.99 -11.90
N SER A 87 -9.45 9.26 -11.83
CA SER A 87 -10.42 8.86 -12.86
C SER A 87 -11.36 10.03 -13.15
N LYS A 88 -11.64 10.28 -14.44
CA LYS A 88 -12.60 11.29 -14.87
C LYS A 88 -13.98 10.65 -15.03
N LYS A 89 -14.88 10.92 -14.08
CA LYS A 89 -16.28 10.41 -14.09
C LYS A 89 -17.32 11.45 -13.59
N LEU A 90 -17.00 12.75 -13.63
CA LEU A 90 -17.94 13.80 -13.25
C LEU A 90 -18.80 14.18 -14.47
N PRO A 91 -20.14 14.30 -14.36
CA PRO A 91 -20.91 15.04 -15.34
C PRO A 91 -20.57 16.55 -15.23
N PRO A 92 -20.78 17.34 -16.30
CA PRO A 92 -20.76 18.80 -16.19
C PRO A 92 -21.73 19.32 -15.12
#